data_AF-A0A2U1UCY1-F1
#
_entry.id   AF-A0A2U1UCY1-F1
#
_cell.length_a   1.000
_cell.length_b   1.000
_cell.length_c   1.000
_cell.angle_alpha   90.00
_cell.angle_beta   90.00
_cell.angle_gamma   90.00
#
_symmetry.space_group_name_H-M   'P 1'
#
loop_
_entity.id
_entity.type
_entity.pdbx_description
1 polymer ?
#
loop_
_entity_poly.entity_id
_entity_poly.type
_entity_poly.pdbx_seq_one_letter_code
_entity_poly.pdbx_strand_id
1 'polypeptide(L)'
;MSHMPVRAALQRLESEGLISVLPNKGARVVDVNETFVADLMDIRMMVESYLARRAAQRITDTVLAELVELQSAHETAVGSGDFQ
;
A
#
# COMPACT_ATOMS: atom_id res chain seq x y z
N MET A 1 18.49 -8.41 23.39
CA MET A 1 18.23 -7.78 22.07
C MET A 1 17.49 -6.48 22.34
N SER A 2 18.00 -5.38 21.82
CA SER A 2 17.56 -4.02 22.14
C SER A 2 16.08 -3.80 21.75
N HIS A 3 15.31 -3.10 22.59
CA HIS A 3 13.93 -2.65 22.31
C HIS A 3 13.86 -1.47 21.33
N MET A 4 15.01 -0.89 20.96
CA MET A 4 15.10 0.25 20.04
C MET A 4 14.57 0.03 18.61
N PRO A 5 14.80 -1.11 17.92
CA PRO A 5 14.36 -1.26 16.54
C PRO A 5 12.83 -1.34 16.43
N VAL A 6 12.16 -2.01 17.39
CA VAL A 6 10.70 -2.06 17.44
C VAL A 6 10.13 -0.67 17.73
N ARG A 7 10.74 0.08 18.66
CA ARG A 7 10.30 1.44 18.97
C ARG A 7 10.43 2.39 17.78
N ALA A 8 11.54 2.31 17.05
CA ALA A 8 11.77 3.11 15.85
C ALA A 8 10.77 2.75 14.73
N ALA A 9 10.46 1.47 14.55
CA ALA A 9 9.43 1.04 13.60
C ALA A 9 8.04 1.58 13.98
N LEU A 10 7.66 1.51 15.26
CA LEU A 10 6.38 2.07 15.73
C LEU A 10 6.32 3.59 15.56
N GLN A 11 7.40 4.32 15.87
CA GLN A 11 7.45 5.76 15.63
C GLN A 11 7.30 6.12 14.15
N ARG A 12 7.90 5.33 13.26
CA ARG A 12 7.75 5.51 11.81
C ARG A 12 6.31 5.26 11.37
N LEU A 13 5.71 4.15 11.79
CA LEU A 13 4.31 3.82 11.48
C LEU A 13 3.35 4.89 12.02
N GLU A 14 3.61 5.46 13.20
CA GLU A 14 2.84 6.57 13.76
C GLU A 14 2.99 7.84 12.92
N SER A 15 4.21 8.17 12.47
CA SER A 15 4.47 9.32 11.61
C SER A 15 3.84 9.19 10.21
N GLU A 16 3.67 7.96 9.73
CA GLU A 16 2.98 7.63 8.49
C GLU A 16 1.45 7.56 8.67
N GLY A 17 0.94 7.75 9.90
CA GLY A 17 -0.49 7.72 10.20
C GLY A 17 -1.11 6.31 10.19
N LEU A 18 -0.28 5.26 10.22
CA LEU A 18 -0.73 3.86 10.14
C LEU A 18 -1.13 3.30 11.52
N ILE A 19 -0.62 3.89 12.59
CA ILE A 19 -0.98 3.54 13.97
C ILE A 19 -1.15 4.81 14.82
N SER A 20 -1.81 4.65 15.96
CA SER A 20 -1.87 5.63 17.05
C SER A 20 -1.17 5.05 18.29
N VAL A 21 -0.24 5.80 18.89
CA VAL A 21 0.39 5.40 20.15
C VAL A 21 -0.39 6.00 21.33
N LEU A 22 -0.93 5.13 22.18
CA LEU A 22 -1.71 5.51 23.34
C LEU A 22 -0.81 5.49 24.59
N PRO A 23 -0.82 6.55 25.42
CA PRO A 23 -0.05 6.59 26.66
C PRO A 23 -0.34 5.37 27.54
N ASN A 24 0.72 4.64 27.93
CA ASN A 24 0.66 3.42 28.75
C ASN A 24 -0.17 2.25 28.19
N LYS A 25 -0.60 2.31 26.92
CA LYS A 25 -1.45 1.28 26.28
C LYS A 25 -0.86 0.69 25.00
N GLY A 26 0.32 1.16 24.57
CA GLY A 26 0.99 0.66 23.37
C GLY A 26 0.48 1.32 22.08
N ALA A 27 0.50 0.60 20.97
CA ALA A 27 0.12 1.09 19.64
C ALA A 27 -1.15 0.39 19.13
N ARG A 28 -2.00 1.12 18.40
CA ARG A 28 -3.21 0.60 17.74
C ARG A 28 -3.20 0.98 16.26
N VAL A 29 -3.49 0.03 15.38
CA VAL A 29 -3.71 0.30 13.94
C VAL A 29 -4.90 1.23 13.75
N VAL A 30 -4.78 2.17 12.83
CA VAL A 30 -5.89 3.08 12.51
C VAL A 30 -7.07 2.32 11.91
N ASP A 31 -8.30 2.76 12.24
CA ASP A 31 -9.50 2.14 11.72
C ASP A 31 -9.71 2.51 10.24
N VAL A 32 -9.91 1.51 9.38
CA VAL A 32 -10.26 1.71 7.96
C VAL A 32 -11.77 1.71 7.83
N ASN A 33 -12.35 2.89 7.59
CA ASN A 33 -13.79 3.06 7.39
C ASN A 33 -14.11 3.54 5.96
N GLU A 34 -15.40 3.59 5.61
CA GLU A 34 -15.84 3.97 4.26
C GLU A 34 -15.35 5.37 3.85
N THR A 35 -15.39 6.35 4.76
CA THR A 35 -14.89 7.71 4.51
C THR A 35 -13.39 7.70 4.21
N PHE A 36 -12.60 6.98 5.01
CA PHE A 36 -11.16 6.84 4.79
C PHE A 36 -10.85 6.21 3.43
N VAL A 37 -11.59 5.17 3.04
CA VAL A 37 -11.42 4.53 1.73
C VAL A 37 -11.79 5.50 0.61
N ALA A 38 -12.89 6.24 0.73
CA ALA A 38 -13.30 7.24 -0.25
C ALA A 38 -12.24 8.34 -0.43
N ASP A 39 -11.79 8.96 0.66
CA ASP A 39 -10.76 10.00 0.65
C ASP A 39 -9.44 9.49 0.04
N LEU A 40 -9.06 8.25 0.37
CA LEU A 40 -7.87 7.61 -0.21
C LEU A 40 -8.03 7.40 -1.71
N MET A 41 -9.20 6.93 -2.17
CA MET A 41 -9.46 6.72 -3.59
C MET A 41 -9.44 8.04 -4.37
N ASP A 42 -9.96 9.13 -3.81
CA ASP A 42 -9.90 10.46 -4.44
C ASP A 42 -8.45 10.91 -4.69
N ILE A 43 -7.59 10.78 -3.67
CA ILE A 43 -6.16 11.10 -3.80
C ILE A 43 -5.50 10.18 -4.82
N ARG A 44 -5.76 8.87 -4.77
CA ARG A 44 -5.18 7.89 -5.71
C ARG A 44 -5.60 8.19 -7.14
N MET A 45 -6.87 8.46 -7.42
CA MET A 45 -7.35 8.77 -8.76
C MET A 45 -6.64 9.99 -9.36
N MET A 46 -6.38 11.03 -8.56
CA MET A 46 -5.65 12.22 -9.01
C MET A 46 -4.21 11.93 -9.42
N VAL A 47 -3.51 11.09 -8.65
CA VAL A 47 -2.08 10.81 -8.85
C VAL A 47 -1.86 9.67 -9.85
N GLU A 48 -2.54 8.54 -9.64
CA GLU A 48 -2.32 7.31 -10.39
C GLU A 48 -2.71 7.44 -11.85
N SER A 49 -3.80 8.16 -12.18
CA SER A 49 -4.19 8.38 -13.58
C SER A 49 -3.11 9.11 -14.37
N TYR A 50 -2.47 10.11 -13.75
CA TYR A 50 -1.36 10.84 -14.35
C TYR A 50 -0.12 9.94 -14.53
N LEU A 51 0.24 9.18 -13.49
CA LEU A 51 1.39 8.29 -13.50
C LEU A 51 1.20 7.15 -14.50
N ALA A 52 0.03 6.52 -14.54
CA ALA A 52 -0.30 5.43 -15.46
C ALA A 52 -0.18 5.87 -16.92
N ARG A 53 -0.75 7.03 -17.29
CA ARG A 53 -0.59 7.59 -18.64
C ARG A 53 0.87 7.81 -18.98
N ARG A 54 1.64 8.36 -18.04
CA ARG A 54 3.07 8.64 -18.23
C ARG A 54 3.93 7.38 -18.33
N ALA A 55 3.57 6.33 -17.60
CA ALA A 55 4.22 5.02 -17.64
C ALA A 55 3.94 4.36 -18.98
N ALA A 56 2.68 4.34 -19.44
CA ALA A 56 2.30 3.79 -20.74
C ALA A 56 3.05 4.45 -21.91
N GLN A 57 3.32 5.75 -21.85
CA GLN A 57 4.10 6.46 -22.88
C GLN A 57 5.60 6.11 -22.90
N ARG A 58 6.13 5.53 -21.82
CA ARG A 58 7.57 5.25 -21.63
C ARG A 58 7.88 3.76 -21.50
N ILE A 59 6.85 2.92 -21.53
CA ILE A 59 6.99 1.50 -21.27
C ILE A 59 7.85 0.88 -22.37
N THR A 60 8.73 -0.02 -21.96
CA THR A 60 9.54 -0.84 -22.86
C THR A 60 8.92 -2.23 -22.96
N ASP A 61 9.19 -2.97 -24.04
CA ASP A 61 8.70 -4.34 -24.22
C ASP A 61 9.04 -5.27 -23.04
N THR A 62 10.23 -5.11 -22.44
CA THR A 62 10.64 -5.88 -21.26
C THR A 62 9.72 -5.62 -20.06
N VAL A 63 9.54 -4.36 -19.69
CA VAL A 63 8.63 -3.95 -18.59
C VAL A 63 7.17 -4.34 -18.89
N LEU A 64 6.74 -4.28 -20.15
CA LEU A 64 5.40 -4.73 -20.53
C LEU A 64 5.23 -6.24 -20.31
N ALA A 65 6.21 -7.04 -20.71
CA ALA A 65 6.19 -8.48 -20.46
C ALA A 65 6.15 -8.79 -18.96
N GLU A 66 6.97 -8.11 -18.14
CA GLU A 66 6.94 -8.26 -16.68
C GLU A 66 5.57 -7.89 -16.08
N LEU A 67 4.94 -6.82 -16.58
CA LEU A 67 3.62 -6.39 -16.11
C LEU A 67 2.53 -7.43 -16.45
N VAL A 68 2.59 -8.03 -17.63
CA VAL A 68 1.66 -9.09 -18.05
C VAL A 68 1.81 -10.32 -17.16
N GLU A 69 3.04 -10.74 -16.86
CA GLU A 69 3.29 -11.86 -15.95
C GLU A 69 2.78 -11.57 -14.53
N LEU A 70 3.03 -10.37 -14.01
CA LEU A 70 2.49 -9.92 -12.72
C LEU A 70 0.96 -9.92 -12.69
N GLN A 71 0.32 -9.46 -13.77
CA GLN A 71 -1.14 -9.48 -13.87
C GLN A 71 -1.68 -10.91 -13.90
N SER A 72 -1.06 -11.81 -14.67
CA SER A 72 -1.47 -13.22 -14.71
C SER A 72 -1.33 -13.90 -13.35
N ALA A 73 -0.25 -13.60 -12.61
CA ALA A 73 -0.06 -14.10 -11.25
C ALA A 73 -1.14 -13.57 -10.29
N HIS A 74 -1.46 -12.27 -10.39
CA HIS A 74 -2.51 -11.65 -9.61
C HIS A 74 -3.89 -12.28 -9.87
N GLU A 75 -4.27 -12.45 -11.14
CA GLU A 75 -5.55 -13.09 -11.52
C GLU A 75 -5.64 -14.54 -11.00
N THR A 76 -4.53 -15.28 -11.05
CA THR A 76 -4.44 -16.64 -10.51
C THR A 76 -4.65 -16.65 -9.00
N ALA A 77 -3.95 -15.79 -8.26
CA ALA A 77 -4.04 -15.68 -6.81
C ALA A 77 -5.45 -15.29 -6.35
N VAL A 78 -6.07 -14.32 -7.05
CA VAL A 78 -7.47 -13.92 -6.80
C VAL A 78 -8.43 -15.08 -7.07
N GLY A 79 -8.24 -15.82 -8.17
CA GLY A 79 -9.06 -16.97 -8.54
C GLY A 79 -8.96 -18.14 -7.57
N SER A 80 -7.79 -18.35 -6.95
CA SER A 80 -7.58 -19.38 -5.93
C SER A 80 -7.95 -18.92 -4.51
N GLY A 81 -8.30 -17.64 -4.31
CA GLY A 81 -8.53 -17.06 -3.00
C GLY A 81 -7.27 -16.94 -2.15
N ASP A 82 -6.10 -16.95 -2.79
CA ASP A 82 -4.80 -16.78 -2.15
C ASP A 82 -4.49 -15.29 -2.05
N PHE A 83 -4.92 -14.67 -0.95
CA PHE A 83 -4.75 -13.24 -0.68
C PHE A 83 -3.59 -12.94 0.28
N GLN A 84 -2.73 -13.93 0.56
CA GLN A 84 -1.60 -13.77 1.48
C GLN A 84 -0.46 -12.94 0.89
#